data_AF-A0A969VJ37-F1
#
_entry.id   AF-A0A969VJ37-F1
#
_cell.length_a   1.000
_cell.length_b   1.000
_cell.length_c   1.000
_cell.angle_alpha   90.00
_cell.angle_beta   90.00
_cell.angle_gamma   90.00
#
_symmetry.space_group_name_H-M   'P 1'
#
loop_
_entity.id
_entity.type
_entity.pdbx_description
1 polymer ?
#
loop_
_entity_poly.entity_id
_entity_poly.type
_entity_poly.pdbx_seq_one_letter_code
_entity_poly.pdbx_strand_id
1 'polypeptide(L)'
;MSSIYFYDLPVYRLSYDQYNALMDQRLAKQVERLKYIPGYDPPKETVDGMSQRQYEAFGPWRFNETIGYIRLYFLGSQVRGEYFSAEKKRNMLGRTKVFVYRTWKLAAEVEIHRDQQVANERVWDAIQEYVARCRKELKKGRVIDDSLLHTVGPHVDWLALLGWSGSR
;
A
#
# COMPACT_ATOMS: atom_id res chain seq x y z
N MET A 1 7.07 3.62 -27.71
CA MET A 1 7.00 2.31 -27.03
C MET A 1 5.77 2.31 -26.14
N SER A 2 4.93 1.29 -26.19
CA SER A 2 3.74 1.18 -25.34
C SER A 2 4.13 0.83 -23.91
N SER A 3 3.52 1.49 -22.93
CA SER A 3 3.65 1.10 -21.52
C SER A 3 2.83 -0.15 -21.22
N ILE A 4 3.38 -1.09 -20.45
CA ILE A 4 2.67 -2.29 -19.99
C ILE A 4 2.44 -2.17 -18.49
N TYR A 5 1.22 -1.86 -18.08
CA TYR A 5 0.82 -1.80 -16.67
C TYR A 5 0.55 -3.22 -16.14
N PHE A 6 1.06 -3.55 -14.97
CA PHE A 6 0.98 -4.93 -14.46
C PHE A 6 0.57 -5.04 -13.00
N TYR A 7 0.68 -3.98 -12.19
CA TYR A 7 0.30 -4.05 -10.78
C TYR A 7 0.03 -2.67 -10.16
N ASP A 8 -0.95 -2.59 -9.25
CA ASP A 8 -1.21 -1.40 -8.43
C ASP A 8 -0.87 -1.69 -6.96
N LEU A 9 0.16 -1.02 -6.42
CA LEU A 9 0.61 -1.17 -5.04
C LEU A 9 -0.09 -0.16 -4.11
N PRO A 10 -0.88 -0.59 -3.12
CA PRO A 10 -1.46 0.32 -2.14
C PRO A 10 -0.39 0.97 -1.26
N VAL A 11 -0.58 2.26 -0.99
CA VAL A 11 0.21 3.05 -0.03
C VAL A 11 -0.67 3.41 1.14
N TYR A 12 -0.33 2.93 2.34
CA TYR A 12 -1.04 3.17 3.58
C TYR A 12 -0.44 4.31 4.40
N ARG A 13 -1.29 4.99 5.17
CA ARG A 13 -0.85 6.01 6.14
C ARG A 13 -0.20 5.40 7.38
N LEU A 14 -0.63 4.21 7.81
CA LEU A 14 -0.12 3.43 8.94
C LEU A 14 0.03 1.95 8.55
N SER A 15 0.95 1.24 9.21
CA SER A 15 0.98 -0.23 9.14
C SER A 15 -0.26 -0.85 9.80
N TYR A 16 -0.50 -2.14 9.56
CA TYR A 16 -1.59 -2.89 10.17
C TYR A 16 -1.54 -2.83 11.71
N ASP A 17 -0.38 -3.08 12.30
CA ASP A 17 -0.21 -3.06 13.75
C ASP A 17 -0.41 -1.66 14.34
N GLN A 18 0.11 -0.63 13.67
CA GLN A 18 -0.08 0.77 14.07
C GLN A 18 -1.56 1.18 13.99
N TYR A 19 -2.28 0.70 12.98
CA TYR A 19 -3.70 0.94 12.85
C TYR A 19 -4.50 0.28 13.98
N ASN A 20 -4.23 -0.99 14.28
CA ASN A 20 -4.91 -1.69 15.36
C ASN A 20 -4.62 -1.06 16.72
N ALA A 21 -3.35 -0.73 17.00
CA ALA A 21 -2.98 -0.02 18.22
C ALA A 21 -3.69 1.35 18.34
N LEU A 22 -3.87 2.07 17.23
CA LEU A 22 -4.65 3.32 17.22
C LEU A 22 -6.14 3.07 17.52
N MET A 23 -6.71 1.99 17.00
CA MET A 23 -8.10 1.61 17.27
C MET A 23 -8.28 1.22 18.74
N ASP A 24 -7.38 0.42 19.30
CA ASP A 24 -7.40 0.01 20.70
C ASP A 24 -7.27 1.23 21.63
N GLN A 25 -6.35 2.14 21.33
CA GLN A 25 -6.18 3.37 22.11
C GLN A 25 -7.45 4.24 22.08
N ARG A 26 -8.15 4.30 20.95
CA ARG A 26 -9.42 5.05 20.83
C ARG A 26 -10.52 4.42 21.67
N LEU A 27 -10.65 3.10 21.62
CA LEU A 27 -11.62 2.36 22.42
C LEU A 27 -11.32 2.55 23.92
N ALA A 28 -10.06 2.39 24.33
CA ALA A 28 -9.63 2.58 25.72
C ALA A 28 -10.00 3.98 26.25
N LYS A 29 -9.78 5.04 25.45
CA LYS A 29 -10.18 6.41 25.80
C LYS A 29 -11.69 6.59 25.91
N GLN A 30 -12.48 5.88 25.11
CA GLN A 30 -13.96 5.93 25.23
C GLN A 30 -14.43 5.24 26.51
N VAL A 31 -13.84 4.08 26.82
CA VAL A 31 -14.11 3.35 28.07
C VAL A 31 -13.73 4.18 29.28
N GLU A 32 -12.54 4.79 29.30
CA GLU A 32 -12.07 5.65 30.38
C GLU A 32 -13.00 6.85 30.63
N ARG A 33 -13.55 7.46 29.58
CA ARG A 33 -14.53 8.55 29.71
C ARG A 33 -15.81 8.13 30.43
N LEU A 34 -16.24 6.87 30.29
CA LEU A 34 -17.38 6.37 31.04
C LEU A 34 -17.05 6.14 32.52
N LYS A 35 -15.80 5.75 32.82
CA LYS A 35 -15.30 5.57 34.19
C LYS A 35 -15.13 6.88 34.97
N TYR A 36 -15.37 8.04 34.34
CA TYR A 36 -15.45 9.33 35.03
C TYR A 36 -16.59 9.35 36.07
N ILE A 37 -17.60 8.49 35.92
CA ILE A 37 -18.63 8.27 36.94
C ILE A 37 -18.04 7.38 38.04
N PRO A 38 -17.88 7.87 39.29
CA PRO A 38 -17.27 7.09 40.36
C PRO A 38 -18.00 5.77 40.60
N GLY A 39 -17.25 4.66 40.60
CA GLY A 39 -17.80 3.31 40.81
C GLY A 39 -18.47 2.67 39.59
N TYR A 40 -18.52 3.36 38.44
CA TYR A 40 -19.05 2.80 37.22
C TYR A 40 -17.97 2.06 36.41
N ASP A 41 -18.16 0.76 36.23
CA ASP A 41 -17.41 -0.04 35.25
C ASP A 41 -18.37 -0.43 34.11
N PRO A 42 -18.10 -0.02 32.86
CA PRO A 42 -19.00 -0.30 31.76
C PRO A 42 -19.11 -1.82 31.53
N PRO A 43 -20.33 -2.38 31.45
CA PRO A 43 -20.53 -3.79 31.12
C PRO A 43 -19.87 -4.15 29.80
N LYS A 44 -19.44 -5.41 29.66
CA LYS A 44 -18.80 -5.93 28.44
C LYS A 44 -19.59 -5.59 27.17
N GLU A 45 -20.91 -5.78 27.19
CA GLU A 45 -21.80 -5.48 26.05
C GLU A 45 -21.71 -4.01 25.59
N THR A 46 -21.53 -3.09 26.54
CA THR A 46 -21.33 -1.67 26.23
C THR A 46 -20.01 -1.45 25.51
N VAL A 47 -18.93 -2.10 25.96
CA VAL A 47 -17.60 -2.01 25.35
C VAL A 47 -17.59 -2.66 23.96
N ASP A 48 -18.21 -3.84 23.82
CA ASP A 48 -18.34 -4.54 22.54
C ASP A 48 -19.14 -3.68 21.55
N GLY A 49 -20.24 -3.05 22.00
CA GLY A 49 -21.00 -2.09 21.21
C GLY A 49 -20.19 -0.86 20.76
N MET A 50 -19.28 -0.35 21.59
CA MET A 50 -18.36 0.72 21.17
C MET A 50 -17.37 0.25 20.12
N SER A 51 -16.77 -0.93 20.32
CA SER A 51 -15.85 -1.54 19.37
C SER A 51 -16.53 -1.73 18.01
N GLN A 52 -17.76 -2.25 17.99
CA GLN A 52 -18.56 -2.43 16.78
C GLN A 52 -18.84 -1.11 16.08
N ARG A 53 -19.31 -0.08 16.80
CA ARG A 53 -19.51 1.27 16.22
C ARG A 53 -18.22 1.86 15.67
N GLN A 54 -17.09 1.61 16.32
CA GLN A 54 -15.78 2.05 15.85
C GLN A 54 -15.39 1.34 14.55
N TYR A 55 -15.59 0.02 14.47
CA TYR A 55 -15.38 -0.76 13.26
C TYR A 55 -16.28 -0.26 12.13
N GLU A 56 -17.56 -0.02 12.40
CA GLU A 56 -18.47 0.54 11.40
C GLU A 56 -18.00 1.91 10.93
N ALA A 57 -17.58 2.79 11.84
CA ALA A 57 -17.09 4.14 11.53
C ALA A 57 -15.87 4.12 10.60
N PHE A 58 -14.89 3.26 10.87
CA PHE A 58 -13.56 3.32 10.25
C PHE A 58 -13.23 2.18 9.29
N GLY A 59 -13.97 1.08 9.37
CA GLY A 59 -13.82 -0.12 8.55
C GLY A 59 -12.51 -0.88 8.78
N PRO A 60 -12.27 -1.94 8.02
CA PRO A 60 -11.01 -2.70 8.08
C PRO A 60 -9.83 -1.92 7.47
N TRP A 61 -8.62 -2.21 7.93
CA TRP A 61 -7.38 -1.54 7.53
C TRP A 61 -7.12 -1.53 6.00
N ARG A 62 -7.19 -2.69 5.33
CA ARG A 62 -6.67 -2.93 3.96
C ARG A 62 -7.21 -1.98 2.87
N PHE A 63 -8.40 -1.42 3.02
CA PHE A 63 -8.94 -0.42 2.07
C PHE A 63 -9.15 0.95 2.71
N ASN A 64 -9.46 0.99 4.01
CA ASN A 64 -9.77 2.24 4.69
C ASN A 64 -8.53 3.02 5.13
N GLU A 65 -7.35 2.41 5.16
CA GLU A 65 -6.08 3.09 5.47
C GLU A 65 -5.30 3.52 4.21
N THR A 66 -5.70 3.09 3.01
CA THR A 66 -5.03 3.44 1.74
C THR A 66 -5.11 4.94 1.47
N ILE A 67 -3.98 5.62 1.32
CA ILE A 67 -3.91 7.06 1.00
C ILE A 67 -3.35 7.35 -0.39
N GLY A 68 -2.85 6.33 -1.07
CA GLY A 68 -2.41 6.41 -2.46
C GLY A 68 -2.16 5.03 -3.01
N TYR A 69 -1.71 4.99 -4.26
CA TYR A 69 -1.22 3.77 -4.89
C TYR A 69 -0.10 4.10 -5.87
N ILE A 70 0.77 3.13 -6.09
CA ILE A 70 1.82 3.18 -7.12
C ILE A 70 1.42 2.18 -8.20
N ARG A 71 1.11 2.71 -9.38
CA ARG A 71 0.78 1.92 -10.56
C ARG A 71 2.07 1.58 -11.30
N LEU A 72 2.49 0.32 -11.20
CA LEU A 72 3.72 -0.19 -11.80
C LEU A 72 3.53 -0.52 -13.28
N TYR A 73 4.54 -0.19 -14.07
CA TYR A 73 4.55 -0.47 -15.50
C TYR A 73 5.97 -0.67 -16.04
N PHE A 74 6.04 -1.35 -17.18
CA PHE A 74 7.23 -1.39 -18.00
C PHE A 74 7.18 -0.34 -19.09
N LEU A 75 8.29 0.37 -19.30
CA LEU A 75 8.54 1.19 -20.49
C LEU A 75 9.76 0.64 -21.22
N GLY A 76 9.53 -0.19 -22.24
CA GLY A 76 10.62 -0.92 -22.89
C GLY A 76 11.27 -1.91 -21.91
N SER A 77 12.54 -1.72 -21.60
CA SER A 77 13.32 -2.51 -20.62
C SER A 77 13.35 -1.89 -19.22
N GLN A 78 12.55 -0.86 -18.95
CA GLN A 78 12.58 -0.15 -17.67
C GLN A 78 11.38 -0.47 -16.80
N VAL A 79 11.62 -0.71 -15.52
CA VAL A 79 10.57 -0.70 -14.49
C VAL A 79 10.35 0.72 -14.00
N ARG A 80 9.09 1.14 -14.01
CA ARG A 80 8.63 2.48 -13.60
C ARG A 80 7.32 2.39 -12.82
N GLY A 81 6.91 3.53 -12.26
CA GLY A 81 5.71 3.63 -11.43
C GLY A 81 5.12 5.03 -11.42
N GLU A 82 3.82 5.10 -11.67
CA GLU A 82 3.02 6.32 -11.49
C GLU A 82 2.45 6.36 -10.08
N TYR A 83 2.57 7.50 -9.41
CA TYR A 83 2.05 7.68 -8.06
C TYR A 83 0.78 8.52 -8.07
N PHE A 84 -0.26 7.98 -7.44
CA PHE A 84 -1.54 8.63 -7.21
C PHE A 84 -1.76 8.75 -5.70
N SER A 85 -2.28 9.88 -5.25
CA SER A 85 -2.47 10.11 -3.82
C SER A 85 -3.65 11.01 -3.51
N ALA A 86 -4.41 10.59 -2.49
CA ALA A 86 -5.45 11.37 -1.83
C ALA A 86 -4.88 12.15 -0.62
N GLU A 87 -3.55 12.21 -0.48
CA GLU A 87 -2.89 12.90 0.63
C GLU A 87 -3.25 14.39 0.68
N LYS A 88 -3.76 14.79 1.84
CA LYS A 88 -4.09 16.15 2.26
C LYS A 88 -3.11 16.58 3.34
N LYS A 89 -3.06 17.89 3.64
CA LYS A 89 -2.27 18.44 4.75
C LYS A 89 -2.57 17.73 6.09
N ARG A 90 -3.81 17.28 6.29
CA ARG A 90 -4.23 16.40 7.39
C ARG A 90 -4.87 15.13 6.82
N ASN A 91 -4.14 14.02 6.83
CA ASN A 91 -4.66 12.70 6.47
C ASN A 91 -5.33 12.04 7.67
N MET A 92 -6.52 12.52 8.01
CA MET A 92 -7.35 11.84 9.00
C MET A 92 -7.95 10.58 8.38
N LEU A 93 -8.26 9.61 9.23
CA LEU A 93 -9.00 8.42 8.85
C LEU A 93 -10.39 8.84 8.35
N GLY A 94 -10.72 8.47 7.11
CA GLY A 94 -11.94 8.92 6.46
C GLY A 94 -12.32 8.04 5.27
N ARG A 95 -13.62 7.98 4.99
CA ARG A 95 -14.21 7.12 3.96
C ARG A 95 -14.17 7.73 2.55
N THR A 96 -14.06 9.06 2.46
CA THR A 96 -14.05 9.76 1.18
C THR A 96 -12.62 10.06 0.73
N LYS A 97 -12.16 9.33 -0.28
CA LYS A 97 -10.83 9.50 -0.88
C LYS A 97 -10.99 9.72 -2.38
N VAL A 98 -10.32 10.73 -2.89
CA VAL A 98 -10.18 10.97 -4.33
C VAL A 98 -8.69 10.93 -4.63
N PHE A 99 -8.25 9.86 -5.28
CA PHE A 99 -6.85 9.72 -5.70
C PHE A 99 -6.62 10.55 -6.95
N VAL A 100 -5.66 11.47 -6.88
CA VAL A 100 -5.24 12.26 -8.03
C VAL A 100 -3.81 11.91 -8.38
N TYR A 101 -3.50 11.97 -9.67
CA TYR A 101 -2.16 11.78 -10.18
C TYR A 101 -1.19 12.80 -9.56
N ARG A 102 0.00 12.34 -9.16
CA ARG A 102 1.03 13.18 -8.55
C ARG A 102 2.30 13.25 -9.38
N THR A 103 2.81 12.10 -9.81
CA THR A 103 4.06 12.03 -10.58
C THR A 103 4.15 10.69 -11.30
N TRP A 104 4.78 10.69 -12.48
CA TRP A 104 5.14 9.48 -13.24
C TRP A 104 6.52 8.93 -12.84
N LYS A 105 7.25 9.67 -11.98
CA LYS A 105 8.61 9.35 -11.54
C LYS A 105 8.70 9.54 -10.02
N LEU A 106 8.03 8.67 -9.27
CA LEU A 106 8.16 8.65 -7.80
C LEU A 106 9.59 8.30 -7.39
N ALA A 107 10.20 7.33 -8.09
CA ALA A 107 11.59 6.93 -7.93
C ALA A 107 12.26 6.80 -9.29
N ALA A 108 13.60 6.83 -9.31
CA ALA A 108 14.40 6.57 -10.50
C ALA A 108 14.11 5.16 -11.05
N GLU A 109 13.92 5.08 -12.36
CA GLU A 109 13.69 3.85 -13.11
C GLU A 109 14.79 2.79 -12.87
N VAL A 110 14.42 1.52 -12.94
CA VAL A 110 15.36 0.40 -12.90
C VAL A 110 15.43 -0.20 -14.30
N GLU A 111 16.64 -0.33 -14.83
CA GLU A 111 16.89 -0.90 -16.15
C GLU A 111 17.01 -2.42 -16.04
N ILE A 112 16.34 -3.14 -16.94
CA ILE A 112 16.50 -4.58 -17.12
C ILE A 112 17.52 -4.78 -18.22
N HIS A 113 18.77 -4.99 -17.83
CA HIS A 113 19.86 -5.23 -18.76
C HIS A 113 19.64 -6.51 -19.57
N ARG A 114 19.82 -6.42 -20.89
CA ARG A 114 19.63 -7.50 -21.87
C ARG A 114 20.95 -8.09 -22.38
N ASP A 115 22.02 -7.86 -21.64
CA ASP A 115 23.39 -8.23 -21.95
C ASP A 115 23.62 -9.75 -22.00
N GLN A 116 22.75 -10.55 -21.37
CA GLN A 116 22.67 -12.01 -21.48
C GLN A 116 21.21 -12.46 -21.52
N GLN A 117 20.93 -13.75 -21.79
CA GLN A 117 19.57 -14.31 -21.77
C GLN A 117 18.82 -13.85 -20.51
N VAL A 118 17.87 -12.92 -20.69
CA VAL A 118 17.12 -12.37 -19.56
C VAL A 118 16.21 -13.46 -19.06
N ALA A 119 16.32 -13.76 -17.76
CA ALA A 119 15.46 -14.71 -17.07
C ALA A 119 14.33 -13.97 -16.34
N ASN A 120 13.22 -14.67 -16.07
CA ASN A 120 12.07 -14.12 -15.35
C ASN A 120 12.46 -13.59 -13.97
N GLU A 121 13.38 -14.28 -13.30
CA GLU A 121 13.96 -13.92 -12.01
C GLU A 121 14.65 -12.56 -12.07
N ARG A 122 15.34 -12.25 -13.17
CA ARG A 122 16.03 -10.96 -13.33
C ARG A 122 15.04 -9.81 -13.48
N VAL A 123 13.94 -10.03 -14.19
CA VAL A 123 12.85 -9.03 -14.28
C VAL A 123 12.22 -8.83 -12.91
N TRP A 124 11.97 -9.92 -12.19
CA TRP A 124 11.43 -9.88 -10.83
C TRP A 124 12.34 -9.11 -9.86
N ASP A 125 13.65 -9.33 -9.89
CA ASP A 125 14.63 -8.57 -9.10
C ASP A 125 14.57 -7.07 -9.40
N ALA A 126 14.47 -6.69 -10.68
CA ALA A 126 14.35 -5.30 -11.08
C ALA A 126 13.05 -4.65 -10.56
N ILE A 127 11.94 -5.40 -10.52
CA ILE A 127 10.68 -4.95 -9.91
C ILE A 127 10.87 -4.72 -8.42
N GLN A 128 11.42 -5.71 -7.70
CA GLN A 128 11.68 -5.60 -6.26
C GLN A 128 12.58 -4.41 -5.92
N GLU A 129 13.65 -4.22 -6.71
CA GLU A 129 14.54 -3.06 -6.59
C GLU A 129 13.78 -1.74 -6.78
N TYR A 130 12.93 -1.65 -7.80
CA TYR A 130 12.14 -0.45 -8.06
C TYR A 130 11.20 -0.13 -6.89
N VAL A 131 10.49 -1.13 -6.36
CA VAL A 131 9.60 -0.94 -5.21
C VAL A 131 10.41 -0.54 -3.96
N ALA A 132 11.61 -1.11 -3.75
CA ALA A 132 12.52 -0.70 -2.68
C ALA A 132 12.96 0.76 -2.80
N ARG A 133 13.19 1.27 -4.02
CA ARG A 133 13.46 2.69 -4.26
C ARG A 133 12.23 3.55 -3.93
N CYS A 134 11.02 3.15 -4.36
CA CYS A 134 9.79 3.87 -4.02
C CYS A 134 9.58 4.02 -2.51
N ARG A 135 9.91 3.00 -1.71
CA ARG A 135 9.82 3.08 -0.23
C ARG A 135 10.65 4.22 0.37
N LYS A 136 11.80 4.54 -0.23
CA LYS A 136 12.70 5.61 0.24
C LYS A 136 12.19 7.01 -0.10
N GLU A 137 11.46 7.12 -1.21
CA GLU A 137 10.93 8.39 -1.73
C GLU A 137 9.60 8.79 -1.09
N LEU A 138 8.86 7.82 -0.52
CA LEU A 138 7.63 8.13 0.19
C LEU A 138 7.89 8.93 1.48
N LYS A 139 6.94 9.78 1.82
CA LYS A 139 6.95 10.52 3.09
C LYS A 139 7.13 9.56 4.27
N LYS A 140 7.95 9.97 5.25
CA LYS A 140 8.22 9.17 6.47
C LYS A 140 6.94 8.66 7.12
N GLY A 141 6.91 7.36 7.41
CA GLY A 141 5.79 6.68 8.04
C GLY A 141 4.71 6.16 7.08
N ARG A 142 4.88 6.31 5.76
CA ARG A 142 4.03 5.62 4.78
C ARG A 142 4.51 4.19 4.56
N VAL A 143 3.56 3.31 4.29
CA VAL A 143 3.82 1.88 4.10
C VAL A 143 3.33 1.50 2.71
N ILE A 144 4.21 0.90 1.91
CA ILE A 144 3.82 0.20 0.69
C ILE A 144 3.48 -1.24 1.10
N ASP A 145 2.32 -1.72 0.69
CA ASP A 145 1.98 -3.14 0.82
C ASP A 145 2.07 -3.82 -0.52
N ASP A 146 3.13 -4.58 -0.67
CA ASP A 146 3.44 -5.40 -1.84
C ASP A 146 3.44 -6.89 -1.48
N SER A 147 2.74 -7.27 -0.39
CA SER A 147 2.62 -8.68 0.05
C SER A 147 2.02 -9.57 -1.04
N LEU A 148 0.95 -9.10 -1.68
CA LEU A 148 0.32 -9.79 -2.80
C LEU A 148 1.24 -9.85 -4.02
N LEU A 149 1.97 -8.77 -4.32
CA LEU A 149 2.95 -8.77 -5.42
C LEU A 149 4.07 -9.78 -5.16
N HIS A 150 4.57 -9.90 -3.92
CA HIS A 150 5.54 -10.93 -3.54
C HIS A 150 4.97 -12.35 -3.60
N THR A 151 3.66 -12.50 -3.39
CA THR A 151 2.99 -13.81 -3.46
C THR A 151 2.84 -14.28 -4.90
N VAL A 152 2.48 -13.40 -5.83
CA VAL A 152 2.22 -13.77 -7.23
C VAL A 152 3.46 -13.61 -8.12
N GLY A 153 4.31 -12.63 -7.83
CA GLY A 153 5.36 -12.16 -8.72
C GLY A 153 6.40 -13.21 -9.13
N PRO A 154 6.89 -14.07 -8.22
CA PRO A 154 7.79 -15.16 -8.57
C PRO A 154 7.19 -16.20 -9.54
N HIS A 155 5.87 -16.21 -9.72
CA HIS A 155 5.16 -17.18 -10.56
C HIS A 155 4.67 -16.59 -11.89
N VAL A 156 4.91 -15.29 -12.14
CA VAL A 156 4.52 -14.62 -13.39
C VAL A 156 5.58 -14.85 -14.46
N ASP A 157 5.15 -15.18 -15.68
CA ASP A 157 6.02 -15.16 -16.85
C ASP A 157 6.18 -13.72 -17.37
N TRP A 158 7.08 -12.98 -16.72
CA TRP A 158 7.45 -11.61 -17.05
C TRP A 158 8.00 -11.44 -18.46
N LEU A 159 8.77 -12.40 -18.96
CA LEU A 159 9.32 -12.37 -20.32
C LEU A 159 8.20 -12.45 -21.35
N ALA A 160 7.21 -13.32 -21.13
CA ALA A 160 6.02 -13.36 -21.98
C ALA A 160 5.23 -12.04 -21.90
N LEU A 161 5.06 -11.48 -20.69
CA LEU A 161 4.39 -10.19 -20.51
C LEU A 161 5.10 -9.05 -21.27
N LEU A 162 6.43 -9.07 -21.31
CA LEU A 162 7.27 -8.12 -22.04
C LEU A 162 7.38 -8.40 -23.55
N GLY A 163 6.89 -9.54 -24.02
CA GLY A 163 7.03 -10.00 -25.40
C GLY A 163 8.46 -10.41 -25.77
N TRP A 164 9.26 -10.84 -24.78
CA TRP A 164 10.66 -11.28 -24.97
C TRP A 164 10.79 -12.80 -25.06
N SER A 165 9.68 -13.53 -24.90
CA SER A 165 9.57 -14.99 -25.09
C SER A 165 9.67 -15.36 -26.58
N GLY A 166 10.82 -15.15 -27.22
CA GLY A 166 11.02 -15.52 -28.62
C GLY A 166 12.16 -14.85 -29.38
N SER A 167 12.90 -13.91 -28.77
CA SER A 167 14.11 -13.35 -29.38
C SER A 167 15.28 -14.34 -29.24
N ARG A 168 15.27 -15.38 -30.08
CA ARG A 168 16.48 -16.09 -30.50
C ARG A 168 17.09 -15.39 -31.69
#